data_AF-A0A0R2XN84-F1
#
_entry.id   AF-A0A0R2XN84-F1
#
_cell.length_a   1.000
_cell.length_b   1.000
_cell.length_c   1.000
_cell.angle_alpha   90.00
_cell.angle_beta   90.00
_cell.angle_gamma   90.00
#
_symmetry.space_group_name_H-M   'P 1'
#
loop_
_entity.id
_entity.type
_entity.pdbx_description
1 polymer ?
#
loop_
_entity_poly.entity_id
_entity_poly.type
_entity_poly.pdbx_seq_one_letter_code
_entity_poly.pdbx_strand_id
1 'polypeptide(L)'
;MEWHFKSIARKSSLSQLPFTPGNRVTCLIFKDVEAGEMGRADVLPDEVDTYKLPGEILGRWVRVVKDPDDESTNVRETVASAEDFFLSLYANNQADGLAETDALKHLLALMLERKRVVRALGKRQTAGTQLYRHVKTKQEIEVPIVEISTDLMLKIQDTLGDIIL
;
A
#
# COMPACT_ATOMS: atom_id res chain seq x y z
N MET A 1 -3.34 -28.09 7.45
CA MET A 1 -3.07 -26.80 8.11
C MET A 1 -3.76 -25.73 7.30
N GLU A 2 -4.90 -25.25 7.75
CA GLU A 2 -5.64 -24.20 7.03
C GLU A 2 -5.02 -22.84 7.37
N TRP A 3 -4.27 -22.31 6.40
CA TRP A 3 -3.66 -20.99 6.43
C TRP A 3 -4.74 -19.93 6.16
N HIS A 4 -5.54 -19.59 7.18
CA HIS A 4 -6.52 -18.50 7.09
C HIS A 4 -5.85 -17.15 7.43
N PHE A 5 -5.01 -16.63 6.53
CA PHE A 5 -4.41 -15.31 6.70
C PHE A 5 -5.43 -14.25 6.27
N LYS A 6 -5.88 -13.42 7.22
CA LYS A 6 -6.76 -12.28 6.92
C LYS A 6 -5.90 -11.04 6.67
N SER A 7 -5.95 -10.53 5.44
CA SER A 7 -5.32 -9.29 4.96
C SER A 7 -5.72 -8.01 5.72
N ILE A 8 -6.70 -8.09 6.63
CA ILE A 8 -7.27 -6.97 7.37
C ILE A 8 -7.17 -7.30 8.87
N ALA A 9 -6.35 -6.56 9.61
CA ALA A 9 -6.32 -6.70 11.06
C ALA A 9 -7.65 -6.24 11.67
N ARG A 10 -8.11 -6.95 12.70
CA ARG A 10 -9.33 -6.62 13.46
C ARG A 10 -9.06 -5.81 14.73
N LYS A 11 -7.78 -5.60 15.05
CA LYS A 11 -7.32 -4.93 16.26
C LYS A 11 -6.07 -4.12 15.94
N SER A 12 -5.83 -3.05 16.72
CA SER A 12 -4.60 -2.28 16.63
C SER A 12 -3.38 -3.14 16.96
N SER A 13 -2.32 -3.02 16.15
CA SER A 13 -1.01 -3.62 16.40
C SER A 13 -0.36 -3.10 17.68
N LEU A 14 -0.65 -1.85 18.10
CA LEU A 14 -0.11 -1.26 19.32
C LEU A 14 -0.93 -1.63 20.56
N SER A 15 -2.19 -1.17 20.62
CA SER A 15 -3.02 -1.29 21.84
C SER A 15 -3.80 -2.59 21.94
N GLN A 16 -3.86 -3.39 20.87
CA GLN A 16 -4.71 -4.58 20.77
C GLN A 16 -6.22 -4.28 20.92
N LEU A 17 -6.62 -3.00 20.86
CA LEU A 17 -8.02 -2.60 20.87
C LEU A 17 -8.70 -3.02 19.57
N PRO A 18 -9.93 -3.56 19.63
CA PRO A 18 -10.67 -3.94 18.44
C PRO A 18 -11.06 -2.71 17.62
N PHE A 19 -10.92 -2.84 16.30
CA PHE A 19 -11.46 -1.87 15.38
C PHE A 19 -12.98 -2.03 15.28
N THR A 20 -13.67 -0.89 15.29
CA THR A 20 -15.13 -0.80 15.18
C THR A 20 -15.51 -0.09 13.88
N PRO A 21 -16.70 -0.39 13.31
CA PRO A 21 -17.18 0.32 12.12
C PRO A 21 -17.09 1.84 12.28
N GLY A 22 -16.60 2.51 11.24
CA GLY A 22 -16.34 3.96 11.24
C GLY A 22 -14.98 4.38 11.79
N ASN A 23 -14.20 3.48 12.43
CA ASN A 23 -12.84 3.82 12.83
C ASN A 23 -11.96 4.06 11.59
N ARG A 24 -11.14 5.11 11.66
CA ARG A 24 -10.04 5.33 10.73
C ARG A 24 -8.85 4.52 11.24
N VAL A 25 -8.27 3.69 10.39
CA VAL A 25 -7.10 2.85 10.71
C VAL A 25 -5.97 3.26 9.81
N THR A 26 -4.82 3.57 10.39
CA THR A 26 -3.59 3.85 9.65
C THR A 26 -2.88 2.52 9.40
N CYS A 27 -2.79 2.14 8.14
CA CYS A 27 -2.07 0.96 7.68
C CYS A 27 -0.64 1.36 7.32
N LEU A 28 0.34 0.71 7.92
CA LEU A 28 1.77 0.95 7.75
C LEU A 28 2.38 -0.28 7.08
N ILE A 29 3.10 -0.08 5.98
CA ILE A 29 3.92 -1.11 5.33
C ILE A 29 5.36 -0.83 5.66
N PHE A 30 6.09 -1.86 6.06
CA PHE A 30 7.49 -1.76 6.45
C PHE A 30 8.28 -2.96 5.96
N LYS A 31 9.60 -2.80 5.87
CA LYS A 31 10.55 -3.90 5.72
C LYS A 31 11.13 -4.23 7.09
N ASP A 32 10.83 -5.43 7.57
CA ASP A 32 11.34 -5.91 8.84
C ASP A 32 12.86 -6.09 8.77
N VAL A 33 13.60 -5.53 9.73
CA VAL A 33 15.07 -5.57 9.72
C VAL A 33 15.60 -6.95 10.09
N GLU A 34 14.90 -7.70 10.94
CA GLU A 34 15.34 -9.01 11.41
C GLU A 34 14.91 -10.13 10.45
N ALA A 35 13.64 -10.10 10.01
CA ALA A 35 13.12 -11.08 9.08
C ALA A 35 13.57 -10.82 7.63
N GLY A 36 13.90 -9.56 7.29
CA GLY A 36 14.23 -9.14 5.93
C GLY A 36 13.04 -9.11 4.98
N GLU A 37 11.82 -9.20 5.53
CA GLU A 37 10.58 -9.40 4.79
C GLU A 37 9.62 -8.21 4.92
N MET A 38 8.69 -8.09 3.99
CA MET A 38 7.64 -7.06 4.06
C MET A 38 6.62 -7.41 5.14
N GLY A 39 6.32 -6.43 5.99
CA GLY A 39 5.32 -6.51 7.03
C GLY A 39 4.25 -5.43 6.91
N ARG A 40 3.13 -5.66 7.61
CA ARG A 40 2.03 -4.70 7.77
C ARG A 40 1.68 -4.54 9.24
N ALA A 41 1.47 -3.29 9.64
CA ALA A 41 0.89 -2.95 10.92
C ALA A 41 -0.32 -2.03 10.73
N ASP A 42 -1.40 -2.30 11.45
CA ASP A 42 -2.62 -1.51 11.43
C ASP A 42 -2.80 -0.88 12.81
N VAL A 43 -2.80 0.44 12.92
CA VAL A 43 -2.89 1.17 14.20
C VAL A 43 -3.96 2.27 14.16
N LEU A 44 -4.40 2.71 15.33
CA LEU A 44 -5.27 3.89 15.41
C LEU A 44 -4.49 5.17 15.05
N PRO A 45 -5.15 6.25 14.59
CA PRO A 45 -4.47 7.46 14.17
C PRO A 45 -3.61 8.10 15.27
N ASP A 46 -4.13 8.10 16.50
CA ASP A 46 -3.45 8.66 17.67
C ASP A 46 -2.27 7.79 18.16
N GLU A 47 -2.15 6.57 17.65
CA GLU A 47 -1.10 5.62 18.02
C GLU A 47 0.10 5.69 17.07
N VAL A 48 -0.05 6.31 15.89
CA VAL A 48 0.95 6.30 14.82
C VAL A 48 2.31 6.80 15.29
N ASP A 49 2.34 7.93 16.00
CA ASP A 49 3.60 8.56 16.45
C ASP A 49 4.25 7.80 17.61
N THR A 50 3.48 6.94 18.31
CA THR A 50 3.97 6.13 19.43
C THR A 50 4.40 4.73 18.98
N TYR A 51 3.86 4.25 17.86
CA TYR A 51 4.11 2.91 17.38
C TYR A 51 5.53 2.77 16.82
N LYS A 52 6.33 1.93 17.47
CA LYS A 52 7.68 1.59 17.02
C LYS A 52 7.62 0.42 16.04
N LEU A 53 7.92 0.70 14.78
CA LEU A 53 8.05 -0.33 13.76
C LEU A 53 9.33 -1.15 14.00
N PRO A 54 9.32 -2.48 13.76
CA PRO A 54 10.50 -3.33 13.84
C PRO A 54 11.44 -3.16 12.63
N GLY A 55 11.14 -2.20 11.74
CA GLY A 55 11.99 -1.90 10.61
C GLY A 55 11.59 -0.64 9.86
N GLU A 56 12.05 -0.54 8.62
CA GLU A 56 11.94 0.68 7.83
C GLU A 56 10.55 0.78 7.21
N ILE A 57 9.86 1.91 7.46
CA ILE A 57 8.59 2.17 6.79
C ILE A 57 8.84 2.27 5.28
N LEU A 58 7.97 1.65 4.48
CA LEU A 58 7.95 1.76 3.03
C LEU A 58 6.88 2.79 2.61
N GLY A 59 5.67 2.67 3.17
CA GLY A 59 4.57 3.58 2.91
C GLY A 59 3.42 3.38 3.89
N ARG A 60 2.37 4.20 3.74
CA ARG A 60 1.18 4.16 4.59
C ARG A 60 -0.07 4.64 3.87
N TRP A 61 -1.23 4.19 4.32
CA TRP A 61 -2.52 4.79 3.95
C TRP A 61 -3.49 4.73 5.12
N VAL A 62 -4.64 5.38 4.97
CA VAL A 62 -5.73 5.31 5.94
C VAL A 62 -6.91 4.61 5.29
N ARG A 63 -7.49 3.65 6.01
CA ARG A 63 -8.78 3.04 5.65
C ARG A 63 -9.83 3.30 6.70
N VAL A 64 -11.10 3.23 6.32
CA VAL A 64 -12.23 3.25 7.25
C VAL A 64 -12.73 1.82 7.44
N VAL A 65 -12.88 1.41 8.69
CA VAL A 65 -13.40 0.09 9.04
C VAL A 65 -14.88 0.05 8.68
N LYS A 66 -15.25 -0.89 7.82
CA LYS A 66 -16.62 -1.03 7.35
C LYS A 66 -17.47 -1.80 8.34
N ASP A 67 -18.78 -1.55 8.25
CA ASP A 67 -19.75 -2.41 8.90
C ASP A 67 -19.80 -3.75 8.16
N PRO A 68 -19.68 -4.90 8.84
CA PRO A 68 -19.83 -6.21 8.20
C PRO A 68 -21.19 -6.41 7.51
N ASP A 69 -22.23 -5.67 7.91
CA ASP A 69 -23.56 -5.72 7.29
C ASP A 69 -23.67 -4.77 6.07
N ASP A 70 -22.65 -3.94 5.82
CA ASP A 70 -22.53 -3.09 4.64
C ASP A 70 -21.71 -3.83 3.56
N GLU A 71 -22.40 -4.60 2.72
CA GLU A 71 -21.78 -5.33 1.60
C GLU A 71 -21.22 -4.40 0.50
N SER A 72 -21.33 -3.08 0.64
CA SER A 72 -20.78 -2.15 -0.34
C SER A 72 -19.26 -2.00 -0.18
N THR A 73 -18.49 -2.88 -0.84
CA THR A 73 -17.11 -2.53 -1.21
C THR A 73 -17.17 -1.41 -2.24
N ASN A 74 -17.19 -0.16 -1.76
CA ASN A 74 -17.11 1.00 -2.61
C ASN A 74 -15.76 1.00 -3.35
N VAL A 75 -15.76 0.57 -4.60
CA VAL A 75 -14.58 0.56 -5.50
C VAL A 75 -13.83 1.89 -5.46
N ARG A 76 -14.54 2.99 -5.24
CA ARG A 76 -13.94 4.33 -5.11
C ARG A 76 -13.04 4.46 -3.89
N GLU A 77 -13.38 3.86 -2.76
CA GLU A 77 -12.59 3.90 -1.53
C GLU A 77 -11.34 3.03 -1.65
N THR A 78 -11.44 1.86 -2.29
CA THR A 78 -10.29 1.01 -2.59
C THR A 78 -9.31 1.75 -3.49
N VAL A 79 -9.81 2.42 -4.53
CA VAL A 79 -8.97 3.24 -5.43
C VAL A 79 -8.35 4.42 -4.69
N ALA A 80 -9.09 5.10 -3.82
CA ALA A 80 -8.54 6.20 -3.02
C ALA A 80 -7.45 5.70 -2.05
N SER A 81 -7.64 4.54 -1.42
CA SER A 81 -6.62 3.93 -0.55
C SER A 81 -5.36 3.56 -1.34
N ALA A 82 -5.52 3.03 -2.56
CA ALA A 82 -4.41 2.75 -3.46
C ALA A 82 -3.66 4.03 -3.90
N GLU A 83 -4.41 5.10 -4.20
CA GLU A 83 -3.86 6.41 -4.56
C GLU A 83 -3.04 6.99 -3.39
N ASP A 84 -3.61 7.00 -2.18
CA ASP A 84 -2.95 7.49 -0.98
C ASP A 84 -1.68 6.69 -0.67
N PHE A 85 -1.77 5.35 -0.75
CA PHE A 85 -0.60 4.48 -0.53
C PHE A 85 0.49 4.74 -1.56
N PHE A 86 0.14 4.78 -2.86
CA PHE A 86 1.09 5.04 -3.94
C PHE A 86 1.84 6.37 -3.74
N LEU A 87 1.12 7.45 -3.40
CA LEU A 87 1.75 8.75 -3.15
C LEU A 87 2.65 8.71 -1.90
N SER A 88 2.25 7.95 -0.87
CA SER A 88 3.06 7.80 0.35
C SER A 88 4.44 7.16 0.10
N LEU A 89 4.55 6.26 -0.90
CA LEU A 89 5.82 5.60 -1.27
C LEU A 89 6.86 6.59 -1.80
N TYR A 90 6.43 7.73 -2.35
CA TYR A 90 7.33 8.79 -2.84
C TYR A 90 7.59 9.90 -1.82
N ALA A 91 6.84 9.93 -0.73
CA ALA A 91 7.11 10.85 0.38
C ALA A 91 8.26 10.36 1.27
N ASN A 92 8.70 9.11 1.09
CA ASN A 92 9.62 8.41 1.96
C ASN A 92 10.95 8.09 1.28
N ASN A 93 11.84 9.08 1.24
CA ASN A 93 13.13 9.01 0.54
C ASN A 93 14.08 7.91 1.07
N GLN A 94 13.85 7.36 2.27
CA GLN A 94 14.73 6.32 2.82
C GLN A 94 14.50 4.94 2.18
N ALA A 95 13.31 4.72 1.62
CA ALA A 95 12.93 3.44 1.01
C ALA A 95 13.23 3.37 -0.50
N ASP A 96 13.83 4.43 -1.08
CA ASP A 96 14.15 4.52 -2.50
C ASP A 96 15.28 3.54 -2.87
N GLY A 97 15.05 2.73 -3.90
CA GLY A 97 15.99 1.71 -4.37
C GLY A 97 15.89 0.36 -3.64
N LEU A 98 14.96 0.20 -2.69
CA LEU A 98 14.59 -1.13 -2.20
C LEU A 98 13.73 -1.85 -3.26
N ALA A 99 14.07 -3.10 -3.55
CA ALA A 99 13.37 -3.91 -4.56
C ALA A 99 11.87 -4.01 -4.28
N GLU A 100 11.48 -4.10 -3.00
CA GLU A 100 10.09 -4.14 -2.57
C GLU A 100 9.36 -2.82 -2.84
N THR A 101 10.00 -1.68 -2.53
CA THR A 101 9.43 -0.35 -2.80
C THR A 101 9.23 -0.13 -4.30
N ASP A 102 10.22 -0.48 -5.11
CA ASP A 102 10.15 -0.31 -6.56
C ASP A 102 9.08 -1.22 -7.19
N ALA A 103 8.94 -2.45 -6.69
CA ALA A 103 7.85 -3.34 -7.09
C ALA A 103 6.47 -2.80 -6.72
N LEU A 104 6.31 -2.25 -5.50
CA LEU A 104 5.08 -1.61 -5.06
C LEU A 104 4.73 -0.39 -5.90
N LYS A 105 5.71 0.49 -6.15
CA LYS A 105 5.57 1.67 -7.04
C LYS A 105 5.13 1.24 -8.43
N HIS A 106 5.77 0.23 -9.02
CA HIS A 106 5.45 -0.25 -10.36
C HIS A 106 4.04 -0.85 -10.43
N LEU A 107 3.71 -1.76 -9.50
CA LEU A 107 2.41 -2.44 -9.47
C LEU A 107 1.25 -1.44 -9.29
N LEU A 108 1.37 -0.55 -8.31
CA LEU A 108 0.34 0.44 -8.02
C LEU A 108 0.18 1.42 -9.19
N ALA A 109 1.26 1.83 -9.86
CA ALA A 109 1.14 2.69 -11.04
C ALA A 109 0.33 2.02 -12.16
N LEU A 110 0.59 0.74 -12.46
CA LEU A 110 -0.17 -0.02 -13.47
C LEU A 110 -1.65 -0.15 -13.10
N MET A 111 -1.93 -0.45 -11.82
CA MET A 111 -3.29 -0.53 -11.30
C MET A 111 -4.03 0.81 -11.39
N LEU A 112 -3.41 1.87 -10.89
CA LEU A 112 -3.97 3.22 -10.86
C LEU A 112 -4.17 3.78 -12.26
N GLU A 113 -3.32 3.39 -13.22
CA GLU A 113 -3.49 3.73 -14.62
C GLU A 113 -4.75 3.09 -15.20
N ARG A 114 -4.97 1.79 -14.95
CA ARG A 114 -6.21 1.10 -15.36
C ARG A 114 -7.45 1.78 -14.77
N LYS A 115 -7.34 2.33 -13.56
CA LYS A 115 -8.40 3.09 -12.87
C LYS A 115 -8.44 4.58 -13.24
N ARG A 116 -7.58 5.04 -14.17
CA ARG A 116 -7.48 6.44 -14.65
C ARG A 116 -7.10 7.47 -13.60
N VAL A 117 -6.41 7.05 -12.52
CA VAL A 117 -5.88 7.94 -11.47
C VAL A 117 -4.53 8.54 -11.87
N VAL A 118 -3.70 7.74 -12.55
CA VAL A 118 -2.46 8.21 -13.20
C VAL A 118 -2.52 7.97 -14.71
N ARG A 119 -1.69 8.67 -15.48
CA ARG A 119 -1.54 8.47 -16.92
C ARG A 119 -0.08 8.43 -17.30
N ALA A 120 0.35 7.42 -18.05
CA ALA A 120 1.71 7.39 -18.60
C ALA A 120 1.90 8.57 -19.57
N LEU A 121 3.06 9.22 -19.46
CA LEU A 121 3.50 10.29 -20.37
C LEU A 121 4.55 9.74 -21.35
N GLY A 122 4.45 10.17 -22.61
CA GLY A 122 5.38 9.77 -23.66
C GLY A 122 5.20 8.32 -24.13
N LYS A 123 6.26 7.77 -24.74
CA LYS A 123 6.26 6.37 -25.20
C LYS A 123 6.44 5.44 -24.00
N ARG A 124 5.73 4.32 -24.04
CA ARG A 124 5.89 3.26 -23.03
C ARG A 124 7.31 2.72 -23.05
N GLN A 125 7.95 2.77 -21.89
CA GLN A 125 9.23 2.13 -21.66
C GLN A 125 9.01 0.68 -21.21
N THR A 126 9.96 -0.20 -21.50
CA THR A 126 9.97 -1.60 -21.06
C THR A 126 11.02 -1.88 -20.00
N ALA A 127 11.88 -0.91 -19.70
CA ALA A 127 12.93 -0.96 -18.69
C ALA A 127 13.26 0.48 -18.23
N GLY A 128 13.95 0.61 -17.10
CA GLY A 128 14.31 1.90 -16.52
C GLY A 128 13.12 2.53 -15.80
N THR A 129 12.73 3.75 -16.18
CA THR A 129 11.61 4.46 -15.55
C THR A 129 10.54 4.84 -16.58
N GLN A 130 9.29 4.87 -16.14
CA GLN A 130 8.16 5.42 -16.88
C GLN A 130 7.66 6.66 -16.17
N LEU A 131 7.59 7.78 -16.89
CA LEU A 131 6.98 9.00 -16.36
C LEU A 131 5.46 8.85 -16.37
N TYR A 132 4.83 9.12 -15.23
CA TYR A 132 3.38 9.20 -15.08
C TYR A 132 2.98 10.59 -14.61
N ARG A 133 1.77 11.01 -15.00
CA ARG A 133 1.12 12.20 -14.45
C ARG A 133 -0.07 11.79 -13.60
N HIS A 134 -0.06 12.23 -12.34
CA HIS A 134 -1.21 12.09 -11.48
C HIS A 134 -2.35 13.00 -11.96
N VAL A 135 -3.54 12.45 -12.18
CA VAL A 135 -4.63 13.16 -12.86
C VAL A 135 -5.17 14.31 -12.03
N LYS A 136 -5.28 14.14 -10.71
CA LYS A 136 -5.85 15.12 -9.80
C LYS A 136 -4.88 16.26 -9.49
N THR A 137 -3.66 15.94 -9.04
CA THR A 137 -2.66 16.95 -8.63
C THR A 137 -1.81 17.46 -9.78
N LYS A 138 -1.85 16.82 -10.95
CA LYS A 138 -0.98 17.10 -12.11
C LYS A 138 0.51 16.88 -11.84
N GLN A 139 0.87 16.34 -10.68
CA GLN A 139 2.23 15.97 -10.34
C GLN A 139 2.76 14.92 -11.32
N GLU A 140 4.01 15.08 -11.71
CA GLU A 140 4.74 14.09 -12.50
C GLU A 140 5.56 13.20 -11.56
N ILE A 141 5.52 11.89 -11.83
CA ILE A 141 6.05 10.86 -10.96
C ILE A 141 6.83 9.89 -11.84
N GLU A 142 8.13 9.75 -11.56
CA GLU A 142 8.97 8.75 -12.21
C GLU A 142 8.79 7.41 -11.50
N VAL A 143 8.20 6.44 -12.21
CA VAL A 143 7.94 5.11 -11.68
C VAL A 143 8.98 4.14 -12.24
N PRO A 144 9.73 3.41 -11.39
CA PRO A 144 10.64 2.37 -11.86
C PRO A 144 9.85 1.22 -12.51
N ILE A 145 10.36 0.71 -13.63
CA ILE A 145 9.86 -0.51 -14.28
C ILE A 145 10.71 -1.66 -13.79
N VAL A 146 10.10 -2.52 -12.97
CA VAL A 146 10.74 -3.72 -12.42
C VAL A 146 9.97 -4.98 -12.79
N GLU A 147 10.70 -6.08 -12.95
CA GLU A 147 10.13 -7.41 -13.01
C GLU A 147 9.70 -7.84 -11.61
N ILE A 148 8.42 -8.19 -11.44
CA ILE A 148 7.88 -8.63 -10.16
C ILE A 148 7.88 -10.15 -10.17
N SER A 149 8.73 -10.75 -9.32
CA SER A 149 8.77 -12.21 -9.18
C SER A 149 7.48 -12.75 -8.55
N THR A 150 7.19 -14.02 -8.78
CA THR A 150 6.01 -14.70 -8.21
C THR A 150 6.01 -14.65 -6.69
N ASP A 151 7.16 -14.90 -6.04
CA ASP A 151 7.29 -14.87 -4.58
C ASP A 151 6.99 -13.48 -4.01
N LEU A 152 7.48 -12.43 -4.67
CA LEU A 152 7.21 -11.05 -4.26
C LEU A 152 5.74 -10.69 -4.47
N MET A 153 5.13 -11.15 -5.58
CA MET A 153 3.71 -10.92 -5.83
C MET A 153 2.82 -11.58 -4.77
N LEU A 154 3.15 -12.80 -4.33
CA LEU A 154 2.42 -13.49 -3.26
C LEU A 154 2.50 -12.70 -1.95
N LYS A 155 3.69 -12.26 -1.55
CA LYS A 155 3.89 -11.41 -0.35
C LYS A 155 3.09 -10.11 -0.44
N ILE A 156 3.11 -9.46 -1.61
CA ILE A 156 2.35 -8.24 -1.86
C ILE A 156 0.85 -8.50 -1.74
N GLN A 157 0.33 -9.59 -2.32
CA GLN A 157 -1.08 -9.96 -2.25
C GLN A 157 -1.52 -10.27 -0.81
N ASP A 158 -0.69 -10.96 -0.04
CA ASP A 158 -0.97 -11.26 1.37
C ASP A 158 -1.04 -9.98 2.21
N THR A 159 -0.17 -9.02 1.90
CA THR A 159 -0.02 -7.77 2.66
C THR A 159 -1.06 -6.71 2.27
N LEU A 160 -1.39 -6.62 0.97
CA LEU A 160 -2.19 -5.55 0.36
C LEU A 160 -3.47 -6.05 -0.30
N GLY A 161 -3.92 -7.27 0.00
CA GLY A 161 -5.07 -7.89 -0.66
C GLY A 161 -6.36 -7.05 -0.62
N ASP A 162 -6.54 -6.21 0.40
CA ASP A 162 -7.69 -5.29 0.50
C ASP A 162 -7.66 -4.11 -0.48
N ILE A 163 -6.47 -3.76 -0.99
CA ILE A 163 -6.28 -2.68 -1.99
C ILE A 163 -6.18 -3.24 -3.41
N ILE A 164 -5.66 -4.46 -3.55
CA ILE A 164 -5.29 -5.03 -4.86
C ILE A 164 -6.44 -5.73 -5.59
N LEU A 165 -7.48 -6.16 -4.86
CA LEU A 165 -8.63 -6.92 -5.40
C LEU A 165 -9.71 -6.05 -6.07
#